data_AF-A0A847FX85-F1
#
_entry.id   AF-A0A847FX85-F1
#
_cell.length_a   1.000
_cell.length_b   1.000
_cell.length_c   1.000
_cell.angle_alpha   90.00
_cell.angle_beta   90.00
_cell.angle_gamma   90.00
#
_symmetry.space_group_name_H-M   'P 1'
#
loop_
_entity.id
_entity.type
_entity.pdbx_description
1 polymer ?
#
loop_
_entity_poly.entity_id
_entity_poly.type
_entity_poly.pdbx_seq_one_letter_code
_entity_poly.pdbx_strand_id
1 'polypeptide(L)'
;MATLEVKASPGPGAGASERLRYLQQIPVFGLRQMVNDHSRGDEGEARLAARFRSALARKPRRPRQAVMRLTRQELARLIDACSEIDDAVIATYFEEYRYGSHPSFYIYLVSPGRLAEGWMDGFDERLAQALVDDNARFAGDVSQGLPPLRDILLNDFGPLPGAAGLYEGTYRFLSRLDYIDAEENAVSTYETLYGFFWISAADGYVTIHARKPEVLKSLRSAIEEAAGVLLTPLVISKQFKNALGFLNPMHFRSGKLYKPNPASDRFRWLTIADGKAYEKGYGQFEEAYPELRSTSYRISVAGKDTTVRLTCAQGALTLSGRLQASQFRAWAMESLGEVIRVLRDLQDEPAAYVQTMGLRRVAALAPYAGALQKDIVLELLSQVLTLKQEGRQTGTLQRPALDLAVALRGDLAAQIVCACAEPECGEEGPLACPVCGESLFAVSQRDGAVQLNCLKGPRHWQAGLPAGITLDCGHEATLAADDLRDGLELLPGPRLLGVMAELVRDHLGGYEFDPTREGFYVRGSTLHYYADVGTFLAVLPRDGKNVYISNVVQQVAANFGQITGVKVTP
;
A
#
# COMPACT_ATOMS: atom_id res chain seq x y z
N MET A 1 -44.11 11.61 32.26
CA MET A 1 -43.46 12.62 33.13
C MET A 1 -42.15 12.99 32.46
N ALA A 2 -42.03 14.25 32.07
CA ALA A 2 -40.87 14.80 31.37
C ALA A 2 -39.82 15.27 32.39
N THR A 3 -38.55 14.92 32.17
CA THR A 3 -37.37 15.45 32.86
C THR A 3 -36.14 14.90 32.12
N LEU A 4 -35.10 15.63 31.73
CA LEU A 4 -34.83 17.06 31.57
C LEU A 4 -33.52 17.05 30.74
N GLU A 5 -33.51 17.68 29.57
CA GLU A 5 -32.27 17.87 28.80
C GLU A 5 -31.30 18.74 29.60
N VAL A 6 -30.12 18.21 29.94
CA VAL A 6 -28.99 19.03 30.37
C VAL A 6 -28.15 19.33 29.13
N LYS A 7 -28.48 20.43 28.46
CA LYS A 7 -27.53 21.12 27.58
C LYS A 7 -26.36 21.59 28.44
N ALA A 8 -25.19 20.99 28.27
CA ALA A 8 -23.95 21.54 28.76
C ALA A 8 -23.71 22.89 28.04
N SER A 9 -23.87 24.00 28.75
CA SER A 9 -23.38 25.30 28.30
C SER A 9 -21.85 25.26 28.25
N PRO A 10 -21.21 25.72 27.16
CA PRO A 10 -19.77 25.90 27.15
C PRO A 10 -19.41 27.06 28.08
N GLY A 11 -18.51 26.82 29.03
CA GLY A 11 -17.99 27.87 29.91
C GLY A 11 -17.28 28.99 29.12
N PRO A 12 -17.09 30.18 29.71
CA PRO A 12 -16.62 31.39 28.99
C PRO A 12 -15.20 31.30 28.40
N GLY A 13 -14.48 30.20 28.57
CA GLY A 13 -13.15 29.94 28.00
C GLY A 13 -13.13 28.96 26.81
N ALA A 14 -14.22 28.25 26.51
CA ALA A 14 -14.24 27.23 25.45
C ALA A 14 -14.33 27.85 24.04
N GLY A 15 -15.11 28.93 23.88
CA GLY A 15 -15.31 29.59 22.58
C GLY A 15 -14.05 30.28 22.02
N ALA A 16 -13.21 30.87 22.88
CA ALA A 16 -11.96 31.50 22.44
C ALA A 16 -10.92 30.47 21.95
N SER A 17 -10.88 29.29 22.57
CA SER A 17 -10.04 28.16 22.15
C SER A 17 -10.51 27.58 20.82
N GLU A 18 -11.83 27.41 20.64
CA GLU A 18 -12.44 26.89 19.41
C GLU A 18 -12.28 27.84 18.22
N ARG A 19 -12.52 29.15 18.43
CA ARG A 19 -12.30 30.20 17.42
C ARG A 19 -10.88 30.16 16.88
N LEU A 20 -9.88 30.15 17.76
CA LEU A 20 -8.47 30.08 17.38
C LEU A 20 -8.17 28.80 16.61
N ARG A 21 -8.70 27.66 17.07
CA ARG A 21 -8.57 26.37 16.38
C ARG A 21 -9.12 26.42 14.96
N TYR A 22 -10.29 27.01 14.73
CA TYR A 22 -10.88 27.14 13.39
C TYR A 22 -10.06 28.04 12.48
N LEU A 23 -9.67 29.22 12.94
CA LEU A 23 -8.83 30.14 12.18
C LEU A 23 -7.48 29.53 11.80
N GLN A 24 -6.94 28.65 12.64
CA GLN A 24 -5.73 27.91 12.34
C GLN A 24 -5.90 26.88 11.22
N GLN A 25 -7.06 26.20 11.14
CA GLN A 25 -7.28 25.10 10.22
C GLN A 25 -7.85 25.53 8.85
N ILE A 26 -8.48 26.70 8.77
CA ILE A 26 -8.87 27.32 7.50
C ILE A 26 -7.61 27.63 6.69
N PRO A 27 -7.49 27.22 5.41
CA PRO A 27 -6.38 27.63 4.53
C PRO A 27 -6.24 29.16 4.46
N VAL A 28 -5.01 29.67 4.29
CA VAL A 28 -4.77 31.13 4.22
C VAL A 28 -5.62 31.82 3.15
N PHE A 29 -5.84 31.19 2.00
CA PHE A 29 -6.72 31.74 0.96
C PHE A 29 -8.18 31.86 1.42
N GLY A 30 -8.68 30.92 2.24
CA GLY A 30 -10.02 30.97 2.82
C GLY A 30 -10.17 32.11 3.84
N LEU A 31 -9.14 32.34 4.66
CA LEU A 31 -9.10 33.51 5.56
C LEU A 31 -9.10 34.83 4.79
N ARG A 32 -8.35 34.91 3.68
CA ARG A 32 -8.34 36.09 2.79
C ARG A 32 -9.71 36.31 2.16
N GLN A 33 -10.35 35.24 1.70
CA GLN A 33 -11.68 35.29 1.12
C GLN A 33 -12.71 35.79 2.14
N MET A 34 -12.66 35.29 3.39
CA MET A 34 -13.51 35.73 4.50
C MET A 34 -13.42 37.23 4.73
N VAL A 35 -12.20 37.78 4.87
CA VAL A 35 -12.02 39.23 5.04
C VAL A 35 -12.55 39.99 3.83
N ASN A 36 -12.27 39.51 2.62
CA ASN A 36 -12.68 40.20 1.39
C ASN A 36 -14.19 40.19 1.15
N ASP A 37 -14.89 39.11 1.51
CA ASP A 37 -16.34 38.98 1.33
C ASP A 37 -17.12 39.84 2.31
N HIS A 38 -16.63 39.97 3.54
CA HIS A 38 -17.21 40.83 4.57
C HIS A 38 -16.76 42.30 4.47
N SER A 39 -15.88 42.64 3.51
CA SER A 39 -15.42 44.01 3.23
C SER A 39 -15.79 44.50 1.81
N ARG A 40 -16.89 44.00 1.23
CA ARG A 40 -17.35 44.42 -0.11
C ARG A 40 -17.99 45.82 -0.08
N GLY A 41 -17.82 46.57 -1.17
CA GLY A 41 -18.36 47.93 -1.35
C GLY A 41 -17.50 49.03 -0.72
N ASP A 42 -17.80 50.29 -1.04
CA ASP A 42 -16.99 51.45 -0.65
C ASP A 42 -16.92 51.65 0.87
N GLU A 43 -18.03 51.43 1.58
CA GLU A 43 -18.04 51.45 3.04
C GLU A 43 -17.23 50.29 3.65
N GLY A 44 -17.25 49.12 3.00
CA GLY A 44 -16.47 47.96 3.41
C GLY A 44 -14.96 48.21 3.28
N GLU A 45 -14.51 48.86 2.21
CA GLU A 45 -13.10 49.23 2.04
C GLU A 45 -12.64 50.26 3.08
N ALA A 46 -13.47 51.26 3.39
CA ALA A 46 -13.17 52.25 4.42
C ALA A 46 -13.05 51.61 5.82
N ARG A 47 -13.96 50.70 6.17
CA ARG A 47 -13.89 49.91 7.41
C ARG A 47 -12.63 49.05 7.44
N LEU A 48 -12.34 48.32 6.37
CA LEU A 48 -11.13 47.49 6.27
C LEU A 48 -9.86 48.33 6.43
N ALA A 49 -9.77 49.51 5.80
CA ALA A 49 -8.65 50.44 5.98
C ALA A 49 -8.50 50.92 7.43
N ALA A 50 -9.60 51.14 8.14
CA ALA A 50 -9.57 51.46 9.57
C ALA A 50 -9.08 50.28 10.42
N ARG A 51 -9.49 49.05 10.11
CA ARG A 51 -9.03 47.83 10.80
C ARG A 51 -7.54 47.55 10.56
N PHE A 52 -7.03 47.81 9.36
CA PHE A 52 -5.59 47.76 9.09
C PHE A 52 -4.79 48.71 10.00
N ARG A 53 -5.35 49.91 10.26
CA ARG A 53 -4.72 50.90 11.16
C ARG A 53 -4.75 50.44 12.61
N SER A 54 -5.89 49.95 13.09
CA SER A 54 -6.04 49.58 14.50
C SER A 54 -5.39 48.24 14.86
N ALA A 55 -5.51 47.21 14.01
CA ALA A 55 -5.08 45.86 14.32
C ALA A 55 -3.62 45.56 13.90
N LEU A 56 -3.14 46.21 12.83
CA LEU A 56 -1.84 45.93 12.22
C LEU A 56 -0.92 47.15 12.17
N ALA A 57 -1.37 48.32 12.63
CA ALA A 57 -0.64 49.59 12.54
C ALA A 57 -0.17 49.94 11.10
N ARG A 58 -0.95 49.56 10.07
CA ARG A 58 -0.64 49.78 8.66
C ARG A 58 -1.68 50.67 7.97
N LYS A 59 -1.25 51.44 6.95
CA LYS A 59 -2.12 52.31 6.12
C LYS A 59 -2.02 51.93 4.64
N PRO A 60 -2.62 50.80 4.21
CA PRO A 60 -2.54 50.38 2.81
C PRO A 60 -3.36 51.31 1.90
N ARG A 61 -2.78 51.70 0.74
CA ARG A 61 -3.51 52.44 -0.31
C ARG A 61 -4.64 51.62 -0.93
N ARG A 62 -4.49 50.30 -0.99
CA ARG A 62 -5.47 49.34 -1.53
C ARG A 62 -5.67 48.21 -0.52
N PRO A 63 -6.60 48.34 0.44
CA PRO A 63 -6.74 47.40 1.56
C PRO A 63 -6.96 45.95 1.12
N ARG A 64 -7.81 45.70 0.10
CA ARG A 64 -8.10 44.34 -0.38
C ARG A 64 -6.88 43.67 -1.04
N GLN A 65 -6.06 44.44 -1.76
CA GLN A 65 -4.78 43.93 -2.30
C GLN A 65 -3.76 43.67 -1.17
N ALA A 66 -3.78 44.47 -0.11
CA ALA A 66 -2.93 44.27 1.04
C ALA A 66 -3.30 43.00 1.84
N VAL A 67 -4.58 42.65 1.93
CA VAL A 67 -5.05 41.37 2.55
C VAL A 67 -4.38 40.16 1.90
N MET A 68 -4.18 40.19 0.58
CA MET A 68 -3.55 39.09 -0.17
C MET A 68 -2.07 38.86 0.20
N ARG A 69 -1.43 39.80 0.90
CA ARG A 69 -0.04 39.71 1.32
C ARG A 69 0.12 39.40 2.81
N LEU A 70 -0.98 39.33 3.56
CA LEU A 70 -0.92 39.04 4.99
C LEU A 70 -0.61 37.58 5.25
N THR A 71 0.16 37.37 6.31
CA THR A 71 0.40 36.07 6.96
C THR A 71 -0.83 35.60 7.71
N ARG A 72 -0.88 34.31 8.09
CA ARG A 72 -1.98 33.76 8.91
C ARG A 72 -2.19 34.52 10.22
N GLN A 73 -1.11 34.85 10.94
CA GLN A 73 -1.21 35.55 12.21
C GLN A 73 -1.75 36.98 12.06
N GLU A 74 -1.35 37.67 11.00
CA GLU A 74 -1.88 39.00 10.69
C GLU A 74 -3.34 38.94 10.24
N LEU A 75 -3.72 37.90 9.47
CA LEU A 75 -5.11 37.66 9.09
C LEU A 75 -5.98 37.35 10.32
N ALA A 76 -5.50 36.51 11.25
CA ALA A 76 -6.22 36.22 12.49
C ALA A 76 -6.45 37.50 13.31
N ARG A 77 -5.40 38.31 13.54
CA ARG A 77 -5.54 39.61 14.23
C ARG A 77 -6.50 40.56 13.53
N LEU A 78 -6.46 40.59 12.20
CA LEU A 78 -7.35 41.43 11.40
C LEU A 78 -8.80 40.95 11.53
N ILE A 79 -9.04 39.63 11.47
CA ILE A 79 -10.36 39.00 11.64
C ILE A 79 -10.91 39.25 13.04
N ASP A 80 -10.08 39.15 14.09
CA ASP A 80 -10.49 39.45 15.46
C ASP A 80 -10.85 40.92 15.66
N ALA A 81 -10.31 41.81 14.83
CA ALA A 81 -10.71 43.20 14.82
C ALA A 81 -12.02 43.44 14.03
N CYS A 82 -12.53 42.48 13.27
CA CYS A 82 -13.77 42.62 12.49
C CYS A 82 -14.98 42.06 13.28
N SER A 83 -15.80 42.95 13.81
CA SER A 83 -17.03 42.61 14.53
C SER A 83 -18.07 41.86 13.68
N GLU A 84 -18.02 42.05 12.37
CA GLU A 84 -18.87 41.39 11.38
C GLU A 84 -18.45 39.94 11.04
N ILE A 85 -17.31 39.49 11.59
CA ILE A 85 -16.81 38.12 11.46
C ILE A 85 -16.86 37.48 12.86
N ASP A 86 -18.06 37.04 13.23
CA ASP A 86 -18.31 36.29 14.47
C ASP A 86 -17.93 34.81 14.33
N ASP A 87 -18.10 34.06 15.42
CA ASP A 87 -17.75 32.63 15.46
C ASP A 87 -18.60 31.78 14.50
N ALA A 88 -19.83 32.20 14.20
CA ALA A 88 -20.71 31.50 13.26
C ALA A 88 -20.22 31.67 11.81
N VAL A 89 -19.72 32.86 11.45
CA VAL A 89 -19.06 33.10 10.16
C VAL A 89 -17.78 32.27 10.07
N ILE A 90 -16.96 32.25 11.12
CA ILE A 90 -15.72 31.45 11.13
C ILE A 90 -16.04 29.96 10.99
N ALA A 91 -17.02 29.44 11.71
CA ALA A 91 -17.47 28.06 11.60
C ALA A 91 -17.93 27.73 10.16
N THR A 92 -18.64 28.66 9.50
CA THR A 92 -19.06 28.50 8.10
C THR A 92 -17.87 28.37 7.14
N TYR A 93 -16.86 29.24 7.28
CA TYR A 93 -15.65 29.17 6.45
C TYR A 93 -14.76 27.97 6.80
N PHE A 94 -14.71 27.59 8.06
CA PHE A 94 -14.07 26.35 8.46
C PHE A 94 -14.73 25.17 7.76
N GLU A 95 -16.05 25.09 7.81
CA GLU A 95 -16.82 24.07 7.13
C GLU A 95 -16.57 24.08 5.61
N GLU A 96 -16.51 25.25 4.96
CA GLU A 96 -16.31 25.34 3.51
C GLU A 96 -14.86 25.03 3.06
N TYR A 97 -13.85 25.41 3.84
CA TYR A 97 -12.46 25.44 3.38
C TYR A 97 -11.52 24.46 4.09
N ARG A 98 -11.94 23.78 5.17
CA ARG A 98 -11.07 22.93 6.02
C ARG A 98 -10.26 21.87 5.26
N TYR A 99 -10.71 21.35 4.13
CA TYR A 99 -9.94 20.34 3.38
C TYR A 99 -9.35 20.83 2.05
N GLY A 100 -9.50 22.12 1.75
CA GLY A 100 -8.99 22.72 0.53
C GLY A 100 -9.75 22.30 -0.73
N SER A 101 -9.11 22.40 -1.88
CA SER A 101 -9.73 22.18 -3.21
C SER A 101 -9.57 20.78 -3.77
N HIS A 102 -8.73 19.94 -3.15
CA HIS A 102 -8.48 18.57 -3.60
C HIS A 102 -8.29 17.68 -2.37
N PRO A 103 -9.36 17.42 -1.60
CA PRO A 103 -9.24 16.60 -0.42
C PRO A 103 -8.92 15.15 -0.81
N SER A 104 -7.94 14.56 -0.13
CA SER A 104 -7.43 13.22 -0.41
C SER A 104 -7.32 12.43 0.88
N PHE A 105 -7.71 11.16 0.84
CA PHE A 105 -7.34 10.21 1.88
C PHE A 105 -6.64 8.99 1.29
N TYR A 106 -5.71 8.46 2.06
CA TYR A 106 -4.82 7.35 1.72
C TYR A 106 -5.15 6.19 2.63
N ILE A 107 -5.37 5.01 2.05
CA ILE A 107 -5.81 3.83 2.79
C ILE A 107 -4.63 2.89 2.96
N TYR A 108 -4.37 2.55 4.22
CA TYR A 108 -3.40 1.56 4.65
C TYR A 108 -4.13 0.41 5.34
N LEU A 109 -3.65 -0.80 5.12
CA LEU A 109 -4.19 -2.03 5.63
C LEU A 109 -3.27 -2.58 6.72
N VAL A 110 -3.88 -3.22 7.71
CA VAL A 110 -3.22 -3.99 8.76
C VAL A 110 -4.02 -5.26 8.96
N SER A 111 -3.35 -6.40 9.16
CA SER A 111 -4.05 -7.65 9.44
C SER A 111 -4.93 -7.49 10.69
N PRO A 112 -6.24 -7.79 10.60
CA PRO A 112 -7.11 -7.81 11.77
C PRO A 112 -6.52 -8.71 12.86
N GLY A 113 -6.55 -8.24 14.12
CA GLY A 113 -5.98 -8.96 15.26
C GLY A 113 -4.46 -8.78 15.48
N ARG A 114 -3.73 -8.08 14.60
CA ARG A 114 -2.33 -7.67 14.88
C ARG A 114 -2.24 -6.42 15.75
N LEU A 115 -3.29 -5.61 15.79
CA LEU A 115 -3.42 -4.58 16.80
C LEU A 115 -3.67 -5.27 18.14
N ALA A 116 -2.65 -5.24 19.00
CA ALA A 116 -2.61 -5.97 20.26
C ALA A 116 -3.83 -5.65 21.14
N GLU A 117 -4.23 -6.60 21.99
CA GLU A 117 -5.13 -6.29 23.10
C GLU A 117 -4.48 -5.18 23.95
N GLY A 118 -5.19 -4.08 24.17
CA GLY A 118 -4.61 -2.89 24.82
C GLY A 118 -3.73 -2.01 23.90
N TRP A 119 -3.77 -2.16 22.57
CA TRP A 119 -2.98 -1.32 21.65
C TRP A 119 -3.19 0.19 21.86
N MET A 120 -4.35 0.58 22.37
CA MET A 120 -4.72 1.96 22.70
C MET A 120 -4.00 2.52 23.92
N ASP A 121 -3.59 1.66 24.86
CA ASP A 121 -3.04 2.10 26.14
C ASP A 121 -1.73 2.84 25.88
N GLY A 122 -1.70 4.15 26.15
CA GLY A 122 -0.56 5.03 25.87
C GLY A 122 -0.20 5.19 24.39
N PHE A 123 -1.13 4.88 23.47
CA PHE A 123 -0.89 4.99 22.04
C PHE A 123 -0.59 6.43 21.60
N ASP A 124 -1.33 7.40 22.14
CA ASP A 124 -1.17 8.82 21.86
C ASP A 124 0.20 9.35 22.30
N GLU A 125 0.66 8.97 23.49
CA GLU A 125 1.99 9.30 23.99
C GLU A 125 3.10 8.68 23.12
N ARG A 126 2.97 7.39 22.77
CA ARG A 126 3.93 6.71 21.87
C ARG A 126 3.95 7.35 20.49
N LEU A 127 2.78 7.68 19.94
CA LEU A 127 2.68 8.32 18.62
C LEU A 127 3.27 9.72 18.65
N ALA A 128 3.00 10.52 19.68
CA ALA A 128 3.59 11.83 19.85
C ALA A 128 5.12 11.74 19.93
N GLN A 129 5.64 10.78 20.70
CA GLN A 129 7.08 10.56 20.83
C GLN A 129 7.72 10.11 19.50
N ALA A 130 7.13 9.14 18.80
CA ALA A 130 7.64 8.66 17.51
C ALA A 130 7.70 9.79 16.47
N LEU A 131 6.73 10.72 16.47
CA LEU A 131 6.76 11.90 15.63
C LEU A 131 7.87 12.90 16.02
N VAL A 132 8.15 13.08 17.31
CA VAL A 132 9.29 13.89 17.77
C VAL A 132 10.61 13.31 17.29
N ASP A 133 10.78 11.98 17.40
CA ASP A 133 11.99 11.29 16.98
C ASP A 133 12.18 11.37 15.45
N ASP A 134 11.10 11.23 14.68
CA ASP A 134 11.13 11.39 13.22
C ASP A 134 11.48 12.83 12.80
N ASN A 135 10.91 13.84 13.47
CA ASN A 135 11.28 15.25 13.24
C ASN A 135 12.77 15.50 13.53
N ALA A 136 13.33 14.90 14.58
CA ALA A 136 14.75 15.01 14.90
C ALA A 136 15.62 14.37 13.82
N ARG A 137 15.21 13.25 13.22
CA ARG A 137 15.90 12.62 12.08
C ARG A 137 15.92 13.55 10.87
N PHE A 138 14.81 14.19 10.51
CA PHE A 138 14.78 15.17 9.42
C PHE A 138 15.66 16.41 9.69
N ALA A 139 15.71 16.86 10.94
CA ALA A 139 16.57 17.96 11.35
C ALA A 139 18.06 17.59 11.40
N GLY A 140 18.42 16.30 11.36
CA GLY A 140 19.80 15.84 11.23
C GLY A 140 20.31 15.78 9.79
N ASP A 141 19.40 15.72 8.79
CA ASP A 141 19.71 15.53 7.36
C ASP A 141 19.94 16.87 6.61
N VAL A 142 20.35 17.92 7.33
CA VAL A 142 20.40 19.34 6.88
C VAL A 142 21.53 19.63 5.89
N SER A 143 22.18 18.60 5.35
CA SER A 143 23.17 18.74 4.27
C SER A 143 22.60 19.34 2.97
N GLN A 144 21.27 19.49 2.84
CA GLN A 144 20.57 19.96 1.61
C GLN A 144 19.62 21.16 1.79
N GLY A 145 19.78 21.99 2.82
CA GLY A 145 18.99 23.23 3.02
C GLY A 145 17.72 23.05 3.89
N LEU A 146 16.77 23.99 3.78
CA LEU A 146 15.52 23.95 4.59
C LEU A 146 14.65 22.73 4.20
N PRO A 147 14.23 21.88 5.14
CA PRO A 147 13.48 20.68 4.81
C PRO A 147 12.09 21.01 4.25
N PRO A 148 11.55 20.21 3.31
CA PRO A 148 10.22 20.42 2.72
C PRO A 148 9.09 20.28 3.75
N LEU A 149 9.33 19.54 4.83
CA LEU A 149 8.44 19.34 5.96
C LEU A 149 9.20 19.42 7.28
N ARG A 150 8.54 19.90 8.35
CA ARG A 150 9.02 19.78 9.73
C ARG A 150 7.88 19.93 10.73
N ASP A 151 8.17 19.66 11.99
CA ASP A 151 7.27 19.82 13.13
C ASP A 151 5.92 19.12 12.93
N ILE A 152 5.97 17.86 12.47
CA ILE A 152 4.78 17.01 12.40
C ILE A 152 4.41 16.65 13.84
N LEU A 153 3.24 17.08 14.29
CA LEU A 153 2.82 16.97 15.69
C LEU A 153 1.38 16.49 15.78
N LEU A 154 1.15 15.56 16.71
CA LEU A 154 -0.19 15.14 17.13
C LEU A 154 -0.84 16.28 17.93
N ASN A 155 -2.08 16.63 17.58
CA ASN A 155 -2.85 17.63 18.32
C ASN A 155 -3.86 16.98 19.27
N ASP A 156 -4.52 15.92 18.81
CA ASP A 156 -5.60 15.24 19.53
C ASP A 156 -5.75 13.81 19.01
N PHE A 157 -6.18 12.89 19.87
CA PHE A 157 -6.48 11.51 19.52
C PHE A 157 -7.60 10.98 20.41
N GLY A 158 -8.63 10.39 19.81
CA GLY A 158 -9.75 9.83 20.57
C GLY A 158 -10.77 9.11 19.72
N PRO A 159 -11.80 8.49 20.34
CA PRO A 159 -12.88 7.83 19.62
C PRO A 159 -13.63 8.84 18.76
N LEU A 160 -13.96 8.46 17.53
CA LEU A 160 -14.73 9.30 16.63
C LEU A 160 -16.22 9.27 17.02
N PRO A 161 -16.84 10.42 17.37
CA PRO A 161 -18.25 10.44 17.74
C PRO A 161 -19.14 9.92 16.60
N GLY A 162 -20.04 8.99 16.93
CA GLY A 162 -20.97 8.40 15.98
C GLY A 162 -20.40 7.27 15.10
N ALA A 163 -19.13 6.89 15.27
CA ALA A 163 -18.51 5.77 14.57
C ALA A 163 -17.83 4.82 15.58
N ALA A 164 -18.58 3.81 16.04
CA ALA A 164 -18.07 2.85 17.02
C ALA A 164 -16.85 2.09 16.49
N GLY A 165 -15.82 1.93 17.33
CA GLY A 165 -14.58 1.24 16.97
C GLY A 165 -13.60 2.03 16.10
N LEU A 166 -13.97 3.26 15.69
CA LEU A 166 -13.12 4.15 14.90
C LEU A 166 -12.49 5.23 15.80
N TYR A 167 -11.19 5.40 15.69
CA TYR A 167 -10.44 6.43 16.40
C TYR A 167 -9.92 7.48 15.42
N GLU A 168 -10.02 8.76 15.77
CA GLU A 168 -9.49 9.87 14.99
C GLU A 168 -8.29 10.49 15.70
N GLY A 169 -7.18 10.61 14.98
CA GLY A 169 -6.10 11.50 15.35
C GLY A 169 -6.06 12.72 14.46
N THR A 170 -5.88 13.91 15.05
CA THR A 170 -5.65 15.15 14.29
C THR A 170 -4.22 15.60 14.46
N TYR A 171 -3.62 16.10 13.39
CA TYR A 171 -2.21 16.48 13.38
C TYR A 171 -1.99 17.79 12.65
N ARG A 172 -0.84 18.41 12.91
CA ARG A 172 -0.35 19.60 12.21
C ARG A 172 1.09 19.40 11.76
N PHE A 173 1.51 20.15 10.75
CA PHE A 173 2.88 20.15 10.26
C PHE A 173 3.21 21.46 9.55
N LEU A 174 4.49 21.77 9.42
CA LEU A 174 4.97 22.90 8.63
C LEU A 174 5.43 22.40 7.26
N SER A 175 4.88 22.99 6.19
CA SER A 175 5.26 22.71 4.80
C SER A 175 5.99 23.90 4.21
N ARG A 176 7.12 23.65 3.54
CA ARG A 176 7.91 24.68 2.89
C ARG A 176 7.16 25.23 1.67
N LEU A 177 7.10 26.56 1.58
CA LEU A 177 6.63 27.31 0.44
C LEU A 177 7.79 28.10 -0.13
N ASP A 178 8.15 27.79 -1.36
CA ASP A 178 9.16 28.53 -2.11
C ASP A 178 8.46 29.58 -2.98
N TYR A 179 8.94 30.82 -2.94
CA TYR A 179 8.39 31.93 -3.71
C TYR A 179 9.48 32.92 -4.11
N ILE A 180 9.17 33.75 -5.10
CA ILE A 180 10.00 34.89 -5.50
C ILE A 180 9.46 36.12 -4.79
N ASP A 181 10.30 36.81 -4.02
CA ASP A 181 9.91 38.05 -3.33
C ASP A 181 9.80 39.25 -4.30
N ALA A 182 9.51 40.44 -3.76
CA ALA A 182 9.31 41.64 -4.58
C ALA A 182 10.62 42.15 -5.20
N GLU A 183 11.75 41.67 -4.69
CA GLU A 183 13.12 42.01 -5.07
C GLU A 183 13.74 40.92 -5.97
N GLU A 184 12.91 39.99 -6.49
CA GLU A 184 13.29 38.88 -7.37
C GLU A 184 14.21 37.83 -6.73
N ASN A 185 14.27 37.77 -5.39
CA ASN A 185 15.03 36.73 -4.68
C ASN A 185 14.18 35.48 -4.47
N ALA A 186 14.82 34.31 -4.60
CA ALA A 186 14.22 33.05 -4.18
C ALA A 186 14.23 32.96 -2.65
N VAL A 187 13.04 32.97 -2.06
CA VAL A 187 12.84 32.90 -0.60
C VAL A 187 11.94 31.72 -0.27
N SER A 188 12.17 31.13 0.90
CA SER A 188 11.32 30.07 1.45
C SER A 188 10.68 30.51 2.75
N THR A 189 9.40 30.16 2.95
CA THR A 189 8.71 30.28 4.24
C THR A 189 7.99 28.97 4.57
N TYR A 190 7.41 28.87 5.76
CA TYR A 190 6.62 27.71 6.15
C TYR A 190 5.15 28.06 6.31
N GLU A 191 4.29 27.21 5.78
CA GLU A 191 2.86 27.20 6.05
C GLU A 191 2.52 26.08 7.03
N THR A 192 1.76 26.40 8.08
CA THR A 192 1.13 25.39 8.94
C THR A 192 -0.08 24.78 8.25
N LEU A 193 -0.03 23.47 8.06
CA LEU A 193 -1.10 22.65 7.51
C LEU A 193 -1.60 21.65 8.57
N TYR A 194 -2.84 21.21 8.37
CA TYR A 194 -3.53 20.29 9.27
C TYR A 194 -4.06 19.09 8.48
N GLY A 195 -4.15 17.97 9.17
CA GLY A 195 -4.77 16.76 8.67
C GLY A 195 -5.37 15.94 9.80
N PHE A 196 -5.93 14.79 9.43
CA PHE A 196 -6.42 13.81 10.37
C PHE A 196 -6.18 12.41 9.82
N PHE A 197 -6.24 11.42 10.68
CA PHE A 197 -6.21 10.03 10.30
C PHE A 197 -7.25 9.26 11.10
N TRP A 198 -7.74 8.16 10.54
CA TRP A 198 -8.64 7.23 11.23
C TRP A 198 -7.99 5.87 11.38
N ILE A 199 -8.22 5.22 12.52
CA ILE A 199 -7.76 3.85 12.80
C ILE A 199 -8.99 3.01 13.17
N SER A 200 -9.26 1.96 12.40
CA SER A 200 -10.20 0.90 12.78
C SER A 200 -9.43 -0.37 13.04
N ALA A 201 -9.37 -0.79 14.31
CA ALA A 201 -8.72 -2.03 14.68
C ALA A 201 -9.51 -3.25 14.25
N ALA A 202 -10.83 -3.18 14.38
CA ALA A 202 -11.74 -4.26 14.02
C ALA A 202 -11.74 -4.53 12.51
N ASP A 203 -11.72 -3.47 11.70
CA ASP A 203 -11.73 -3.59 10.24
C ASP A 203 -10.34 -3.66 9.60
N GLY A 204 -9.28 -3.55 10.41
CA GLY A 204 -7.89 -3.71 9.93
C GLY A 204 -7.42 -2.62 8.97
N TYR A 205 -7.72 -1.34 9.24
CA TYR A 205 -7.25 -0.25 8.39
C TYR A 205 -6.85 1.02 9.15
N VAL A 206 -5.99 1.79 8.48
CA VAL A 206 -5.64 3.17 8.84
C VAL A 206 -5.86 4.04 7.60
N THR A 207 -6.59 5.14 7.74
CA THR A 207 -6.67 6.15 6.68
C THR A 207 -5.98 7.42 7.09
N ILE A 208 -5.24 8.04 6.19
CA ILE A 208 -4.60 9.34 6.46
C ILE A 208 -5.15 10.33 5.46
N HIS A 209 -5.79 11.40 5.93
CA HIS A 209 -6.09 12.56 5.11
C HIS A 209 -4.90 13.51 5.09
N ALA A 210 -4.25 13.62 3.94
CA ALA A 210 -3.06 14.45 3.76
C ALA A 210 -3.23 15.43 2.59
N ARG A 211 -3.07 16.73 2.88
CA ARG A 211 -2.99 17.78 1.84
C ARG A 211 -1.69 17.76 1.05
N LYS A 212 -0.64 17.16 1.63
CA LYS A 212 0.71 17.06 1.10
C LYS A 212 1.19 15.61 1.29
N PRO A 213 1.35 14.81 0.22
CA PRO A 213 1.70 13.39 0.32
C PRO A 213 3.02 13.14 1.05
N GLU A 214 3.90 14.14 1.13
CA GLU A 214 5.20 14.06 1.79
C GLU A 214 5.07 13.68 3.27
N VAL A 215 3.95 14.01 3.93
CA VAL A 215 3.71 13.71 5.36
C VAL A 215 3.40 12.23 5.62
N LEU A 216 3.01 11.49 4.57
CA LEU A 216 2.51 10.12 4.69
C LEU A 216 3.57 9.16 5.21
N LYS A 217 4.84 9.33 4.81
CA LYS A 217 5.93 8.47 5.25
C LYS A 217 6.09 8.55 6.77
N SER A 218 6.21 9.78 7.28
CA SER A 218 6.36 10.05 8.71
C SER A 218 5.19 9.56 9.55
N LEU A 219 3.96 9.91 9.16
CA LEU A 219 2.78 9.48 9.90
C LEU A 219 2.62 7.96 9.87
N ARG A 220 2.82 7.33 8.71
CA ARG A 220 2.75 5.88 8.60
C ARG A 220 3.77 5.22 9.53
N SER A 221 5.05 5.62 9.46
CA SER A 221 6.09 5.02 10.29
C SER A 221 5.87 5.27 11.79
N ALA A 222 5.42 6.47 12.17
CA ALA A 222 5.11 6.77 13.57
C ALA A 222 3.89 5.96 14.07
N ILE A 223 2.87 5.73 13.23
CA ILE A 223 1.73 4.86 13.57
C ILE A 223 2.19 3.40 13.67
N GLU A 224 3.00 2.90 12.73
CA GLU A 224 3.59 1.56 12.76
C GLU A 224 4.36 1.32 14.08
N GLU A 225 5.22 2.28 14.48
CA GLU A 225 5.99 2.24 15.72
C GLU A 225 5.11 2.29 16.97
N ALA A 226 4.15 3.23 17.01
CA ALA A 226 3.30 3.41 18.18
C ALA A 226 2.31 2.27 18.41
N ALA A 227 1.82 1.65 17.33
CA ALA A 227 0.89 0.52 17.39
C ALA A 227 1.59 -0.85 17.39
N GLY A 228 2.89 -0.93 17.07
CA GLY A 228 3.61 -2.19 16.94
C GLY A 228 3.12 -3.05 15.77
N VAL A 229 2.70 -2.42 14.67
CA VAL A 229 2.14 -3.09 13.49
C VAL A 229 2.85 -2.67 12.20
N LEU A 230 2.63 -3.41 11.12
CA LEU A 230 3.09 -3.04 9.79
C LEU A 230 1.90 -2.63 8.92
N LEU A 231 2.00 -1.45 8.31
CA LEU A 231 0.98 -0.91 7.42
C LEU A 231 1.34 -1.20 5.97
N THR A 232 0.41 -1.69 5.16
CA THR A 232 0.60 -1.79 3.70
C THR A 232 -0.36 -0.86 2.98
N PRO A 233 0.05 -0.16 1.92
CA PRO A 233 -0.90 0.62 1.14
C PRO A 233 -1.91 -0.31 0.45
N LEU A 234 -3.18 0.05 0.46
CA LEU A 234 -4.18 -0.60 -0.39
C LEU A 234 -3.77 -0.42 -1.86
N VAL A 235 -3.63 -1.51 -2.60
CA VAL A 235 -3.44 -1.47 -4.05
C VAL A 235 -4.79 -1.66 -4.73
N ILE A 236 -5.26 -0.62 -5.43
CA ILE A 236 -6.51 -0.68 -6.18
C ILE A 236 -6.25 -1.44 -7.49
N SER A 237 -6.38 -2.76 -7.43
CA SER A 237 -6.33 -3.65 -8.59
C SER A 237 -7.53 -3.40 -9.51
N LYS A 238 -7.50 -3.90 -10.75
CA LYS A 238 -8.64 -3.74 -11.67
C LYS A 238 -9.89 -4.44 -11.15
N GLN A 239 -9.73 -5.64 -10.59
CA GLN A 239 -10.82 -6.39 -10.00
C GLN A 239 -11.40 -5.65 -8.80
N PHE A 240 -10.56 -5.17 -7.88
CA PHE A 240 -10.98 -4.34 -6.76
C PHE A 240 -11.74 -3.09 -7.24
N LYS A 241 -11.17 -2.36 -8.21
CA LYS A 241 -11.81 -1.18 -8.83
C LYS A 241 -13.18 -1.51 -9.41
N ASN A 242 -13.31 -2.61 -10.15
CA ASN A 242 -14.56 -3.01 -10.81
C ASN A 242 -15.65 -3.43 -9.80
N ALA A 243 -15.27 -3.82 -8.59
CA ALA A 243 -16.20 -4.20 -7.53
C ALA A 243 -16.72 -2.99 -6.71
N LEU A 244 -16.15 -1.79 -6.88
CA LEU A 244 -16.59 -0.58 -6.19
C LEU A 244 -17.79 0.05 -6.92
N GLY A 245 -18.96 0.05 -6.28
CA GLY A 245 -20.22 0.55 -6.83
C GLY A 245 -20.23 2.05 -7.13
N PHE A 246 -19.46 2.86 -6.38
CA PHE A 246 -19.31 4.28 -6.69
C PHE A 246 -18.49 4.57 -7.97
N LEU A 247 -17.89 3.56 -8.61
CA LEU A 247 -17.10 3.69 -9.85
C LEU A 247 -17.84 3.17 -11.08
N ASN A 248 -18.81 3.95 -11.56
CA ASN A 248 -19.58 3.59 -12.75
C ASN A 248 -18.76 3.76 -14.05
N PRO A 249 -18.61 2.72 -14.90
CA PRO A 249 -17.93 2.82 -16.21
C PRO A 249 -18.46 3.93 -17.12
N MET A 250 -19.76 4.25 -17.07
CA MET A 250 -20.38 5.34 -17.84
C MET A 250 -19.93 6.74 -17.39
N HIS A 251 -19.35 6.84 -16.20
CA HIS A 251 -18.83 8.07 -15.63
C HIS A 251 -17.30 8.17 -15.69
N PHE A 252 -16.65 7.25 -16.40
CA PHE A 252 -15.22 7.27 -16.60
C PHE A 252 -14.75 8.60 -17.24
N ARG A 253 -13.62 9.12 -16.77
CA ARG A 253 -12.99 10.33 -17.31
C ARG A 253 -11.63 10.06 -17.91
N SER A 254 -10.80 9.29 -17.21
CA SER A 254 -9.44 9.00 -17.65
C SER A 254 -8.82 7.81 -16.93
N GLY A 255 -7.90 7.12 -17.58
CA GLY A 255 -7.15 5.99 -17.04
C GLY A 255 -5.71 6.01 -17.53
N LYS A 256 -4.77 5.67 -16.64
CA LYS A 256 -3.35 5.50 -16.94
C LYS A 256 -2.95 4.06 -16.69
N LEU A 257 -2.57 3.38 -17.77
CA LEU A 257 -2.23 1.96 -17.83
C LEU A 257 -0.73 1.79 -18.04
N TYR A 258 -0.17 0.71 -17.51
CA TYR A 258 1.25 0.40 -17.59
C TYR A 258 1.50 -1.07 -17.90
N LYS A 259 2.46 -1.31 -18.80
CA LYS A 259 2.97 -2.63 -19.15
C LYS A 259 4.50 -2.58 -19.07
N PRO A 260 5.15 -3.24 -18.10
CA PRO A 260 6.60 -3.12 -17.90
C PRO A 260 7.43 -3.49 -19.15
N ASN A 261 7.09 -4.64 -19.73
CA ASN A 261 7.75 -5.23 -20.89
C ASN A 261 6.72 -5.44 -22.01
N PRO A 262 6.32 -4.37 -22.73
CA PRO A 262 5.44 -4.51 -23.87
C PRO A 262 6.17 -5.19 -25.02
N ALA A 263 5.41 -5.88 -25.89
CA ALA A 263 5.92 -6.26 -27.20
C ALA A 263 6.27 -5.01 -28.02
N SER A 264 7.08 -5.17 -29.08
CA SER A 264 7.63 -4.06 -29.86
C SER A 264 6.57 -3.14 -30.50
N ASP A 265 5.36 -3.65 -30.69
CA ASP A 265 4.19 -2.96 -31.24
C ASP A 265 3.39 -2.16 -30.19
N ARG A 266 3.78 -2.19 -28.91
CA ARG A 266 3.00 -1.61 -27.81
C ARG A 266 3.79 -0.59 -27.00
N PHE A 267 3.08 0.43 -26.54
CA PHE A 267 3.63 1.41 -25.61
C PHE A 267 3.75 0.82 -24.21
N ARG A 268 4.77 1.26 -23.47
CA ARG A 268 4.94 0.94 -22.05
C ARG A 268 3.89 1.63 -21.18
N TRP A 269 3.47 2.83 -21.59
CA TRP A 269 2.49 3.65 -20.90
C TRP A 269 1.37 4.02 -21.87
N LEU A 270 0.13 3.90 -21.41
CA LEU A 270 -1.03 4.35 -22.16
C LEU A 270 -1.90 5.22 -21.26
N THR A 271 -2.22 6.43 -21.70
CA THR A 271 -3.17 7.31 -21.01
C THR A 271 -4.36 7.55 -21.93
N ILE A 272 -5.55 7.21 -21.44
CA ILE A 272 -6.81 7.41 -22.16
C ILE A 272 -7.60 8.43 -21.36
N ALA A 273 -8.00 9.53 -21.98
CA ALA A 273 -8.78 10.60 -21.37
C ALA A 273 -9.98 10.91 -22.25
N ASP A 274 -11.01 10.07 -22.16
CA ASP A 274 -12.23 10.14 -22.97
C ASP A 274 -13.42 9.73 -22.11
N GLY A 275 -14.46 10.57 -22.07
CA GLY A 275 -15.68 10.32 -21.29
C GLY A 275 -16.51 9.14 -21.79
N LYS A 276 -16.28 8.68 -23.03
CA LYS A 276 -16.95 7.53 -23.65
C LYS A 276 -15.98 6.37 -23.90
N ALA A 277 -14.86 6.32 -23.15
CA ALA A 277 -13.81 5.33 -23.40
C ALA A 277 -14.34 3.88 -23.36
N TYR A 278 -15.21 3.55 -22.39
CA TYR A 278 -15.80 2.21 -22.29
C TYR A 278 -16.67 1.85 -23.50
N GLU A 279 -17.48 2.78 -24.03
CA GLU A 279 -18.24 2.58 -25.28
C GLU A 279 -17.32 2.32 -26.48
N LYS A 280 -16.11 2.90 -26.46
CA LYS A 280 -15.08 2.75 -27.50
C LYS A 280 -14.14 1.55 -27.28
N GLY A 281 -14.47 0.64 -26.36
CA GLY A 281 -13.68 -0.58 -26.12
C GLY A 281 -12.51 -0.42 -25.14
N TYR A 282 -12.54 0.57 -24.24
CA TYR A 282 -11.50 0.76 -23.21
C TYR A 282 -11.17 -0.52 -22.40
N GLY A 283 -12.15 -1.39 -22.17
CA GLY A 283 -11.95 -2.67 -21.49
C GLY A 283 -10.84 -3.53 -22.11
N GLN A 284 -10.71 -3.51 -23.45
CA GLN A 284 -9.65 -4.26 -24.15
C GLN A 284 -8.25 -3.74 -23.80
N PHE A 285 -8.11 -2.42 -23.61
CA PHE A 285 -6.85 -1.83 -23.17
C PHE A 285 -6.57 -2.15 -21.70
N GLU A 286 -7.59 -2.12 -20.84
CA GLU A 286 -7.43 -2.56 -19.45
C GLU A 286 -6.97 -4.02 -19.40
N GLU A 287 -7.51 -4.93 -20.19
CA GLU A 287 -7.03 -6.32 -20.26
C GLU A 287 -5.58 -6.42 -20.76
N ALA A 288 -5.26 -5.68 -21.83
CA ALA A 288 -3.94 -5.72 -22.48
C ALA A 288 -2.78 -5.19 -21.63
N TYR A 289 -3.05 -4.33 -20.65
CA TYR A 289 -2.06 -3.69 -19.79
C TYR A 289 -2.24 -4.16 -18.34
N PRO A 290 -1.33 -4.96 -17.76
CA PRO A 290 -1.56 -5.61 -16.48
C PRO A 290 -1.78 -4.62 -15.32
N GLU A 291 -1.08 -3.49 -15.31
CA GLU A 291 -1.12 -2.54 -14.19
C GLU A 291 -1.98 -1.31 -14.51
N LEU A 292 -2.92 -1.01 -13.61
CA LEU A 292 -3.64 0.25 -13.55
C LEU A 292 -2.91 1.19 -12.57
N ARG A 293 -2.51 2.38 -13.02
CA ARG A 293 -1.72 3.33 -12.22
C ARG A 293 -2.56 4.43 -11.62
N SER A 294 -3.52 4.94 -12.39
CA SER A 294 -4.56 5.82 -11.88
C SER A 294 -5.79 5.77 -12.76
N THR A 295 -6.95 6.03 -12.17
CA THR A 295 -8.21 6.18 -12.90
C THR A 295 -9.05 7.29 -12.28
N SER A 296 -9.92 7.91 -13.07
CA SER A 296 -10.77 9.01 -12.63
C SER A 296 -12.20 8.81 -13.11
N TYR A 297 -13.16 9.06 -12.23
CA TYR A 297 -14.60 8.90 -12.49
C TYR A 297 -15.36 10.14 -12.01
N ARG A 298 -16.43 10.51 -12.72
CA ARG A 298 -17.41 11.48 -12.23
C ARG A 298 -18.28 10.80 -11.15
N ILE A 299 -18.46 11.48 -10.03
CA ILE A 299 -19.34 11.05 -8.95
C ILE A 299 -20.18 12.23 -8.47
N SER A 300 -21.25 11.93 -7.73
CA SER A 300 -22.05 12.94 -7.03
C SER A 300 -21.78 12.85 -5.53
N VAL A 301 -21.40 13.96 -4.91
CA VAL A 301 -21.20 14.07 -3.46
C VAL A 301 -22.18 15.11 -2.94
N ALA A 302 -23.15 14.69 -2.12
CA ALA A 302 -24.23 15.54 -1.61
C ALA A 302 -24.93 16.36 -2.72
N GLY A 303 -25.20 15.72 -3.87
CA GLY A 303 -25.84 16.35 -5.03
C GLY A 303 -24.93 17.22 -5.90
N LYS A 304 -23.65 17.38 -5.54
CA LYS A 304 -22.65 18.10 -6.32
C LYS A 304 -21.84 17.14 -7.17
N ASP A 305 -21.84 17.36 -8.48
CA ASP A 305 -20.95 16.67 -9.40
C ASP A 305 -19.48 17.03 -9.13
N THR A 306 -18.67 16.00 -8.92
CA THR A 306 -17.23 16.09 -8.77
C THR A 306 -16.54 14.93 -9.53
N THR A 307 -15.22 14.87 -9.46
CA THR A 307 -14.42 13.77 -9.97
C THR A 307 -13.65 13.15 -8.82
N VAL A 308 -13.73 11.83 -8.67
CA VAL A 308 -12.82 11.06 -7.82
C VAL A 308 -11.69 10.53 -8.69
N ARG A 309 -10.45 10.76 -8.27
CA ARG A 309 -9.24 10.20 -8.84
C ARG A 309 -8.66 9.18 -7.87
N LEU A 310 -8.40 7.99 -8.38
CA LEU A 310 -7.77 6.89 -7.69
C LEU A 310 -6.30 6.83 -8.09
N THR A 311 -5.40 6.85 -7.10
CA THR A 311 -3.97 6.57 -7.32
C THR A 311 -3.71 5.14 -6.84
N CYS A 312 -3.71 4.21 -7.79
CA CYS A 312 -3.94 2.80 -7.50
C CYS A 312 -2.85 2.16 -6.65
N ALA A 313 -1.59 2.53 -6.84
CA ALA A 313 -0.48 1.96 -6.08
C ALA A 313 -0.31 2.55 -4.66
N GLN A 314 -1.07 3.61 -4.32
CA GLN A 314 -0.97 4.31 -3.04
C GLN A 314 -2.28 4.23 -2.23
N GLY A 315 -3.31 3.55 -2.73
CA GLY A 315 -4.61 3.48 -2.07
C GLY A 315 -5.26 4.84 -1.86
N ALA A 316 -4.97 5.82 -2.73
CA ALA A 316 -5.38 7.20 -2.54
C ALA A 316 -6.66 7.51 -3.34
N LEU A 317 -7.65 8.07 -2.67
CA LEU A 317 -8.86 8.62 -3.27
C LEU A 317 -8.84 10.13 -3.11
N THR A 318 -8.87 10.86 -4.24
CA THR A 318 -8.79 12.32 -4.28
C THR A 318 -9.98 12.90 -4.99
N LEU A 319 -10.69 13.83 -4.38
CA LEU A 319 -11.79 14.54 -5.02
C LEU A 319 -11.32 15.83 -5.68
N SER A 320 -12.01 16.22 -6.75
CA SER A 320 -11.78 17.48 -7.45
C SER A 320 -12.71 18.57 -6.97
N GLY A 321 -12.15 19.72 -6.63
CA GLY A 321 -12.92 20.89 -6.19
C GLY A 321 -13.21 20.90 -4.70
N ARG A 322 -13.69 22.06 -4.25
CA ARG A 322 -14.01 22.32 -2.83
C ARG A 322 -15.27 21.58 -2.42
N LEU A 323 -15.23 20.97 -1.24
CA LEU A 323 -16.37 20.36 -0.55
C LEU A 323 -16.41 20.86 0.88
N GLN A 324 -17.63 20.96 1.42
CA GLN A 324 -17.79 21.20 2.84
C GLN A 324 -17.18 20.04 3.65
N ALA A 325 -16.71 20.32 4.85
CA ALA A 325 -16.04 19.33 5.68
C ALA A 325 -16.95 18.15 6.04
N SER A 326 -18.20 18.40 6.40
CA SER A 326 -19.24 17.39 6.60
C SER A 326 -19.49 16.56 5.33
N GLN A 327 -19.57 17.20 4.15
CA GLN A 327 -19.77 16.51 2.87
C GLN A 327 -18.61 15.57 2.56
N PHE A 328 -17.37 16.05 2.69
CA PHE A 328 -16.19 15.22 2.46
C PHE A 328 -16.10 14.07 3.46
N ARG A 329 -16.34 14.33 4.76
CA ARG A 329 -16.29 13.29 5.79
C ARG A 329 -17.36 12.22 5.59
N ALA A 330 -18.60 12.62 5.31
CA ALA A 330 -19.69 11.68 5.05
C ALA A 330 -19.37 10.79 3.86
N TRP A 331 -18.93 11.38 2.74
CA TRP A 331 -18.53 10.64 1.56
C TRP A 331 -17.33 9.71 1.82
N ALA A 332 -16.32 10.18 2.56
CA ALA A 332 -15.15 9.39 2.89
C ALA A 332 -15.55 8.16 3.73
N MET A 333 -16.41 8.34 4.73
CA MET A 333 -16.91 7.24 5.57
C MET A 333 -17.73 6.24 4.76
N GLU A 334 -18.64 6.70 3.90
CA GLU A 334 -19.45 5.83 3.03
C GLU A 334 -18.57 5.04 2.06
N SER A 335 -17.64 5.73 1.38
CA SER A 335 -16.72 5.11 0.43
C SER A 335 -15.77 4.12 1.11
N LEU A 336 -15.32 4.41 2.34
CA LEU A 336 -14.51 3.50 3.13
C LEU A 336 -15.30 2.26 3.54
N GLY A 337 -16.55 2.41 3.98
CA GLY A 337 -17.43 1.27 4.28
C GLY A 337 -17.56 0.34 3.08
N GLU A 338 -17.75 0.87 1.88
CA GLU A 338 -17.77 0.07 0.65
C GLU A 338 -16.42 -0.58 0.34
N VAL A 339 -15.31 0.18 0.42
CA VAL A 339 -13.95 -0.33 0.21
C VAL A 339 -13.65 -1.52 1.12
N ILE A 340 -13.98 -1.42 2.40
CA ILE A 340 -13.73 -2.49 3.38
C ILE A 340 -14.63 -3.70 3.13
N ARG A 341 -15.90 -3.49 2.76
CA ARG A 341 -16.79 -4.57 2.36
C ARG A 341 -16.23 -5.34 1.16
N VAL A 342 -15.87 -4.64 0.09
CA VAL A 342 -15.28 -5.25 -1.11
C VAL A 342 -13.96 -5.96 -0.78
N LEU A 343 -13.13 -5.39 0.10
CA LEU A 343 -11.88 -6.01 0.53
C LEU A 343 -12.13 -7.35 1.25
N ARG A 344 -13.18 -7.42 2.09
CA ARG A 344 -13.60 -8.63 2.77
C ARG A 344 -14.14 -9.67 1.78
N ASP A 345 -15.00 -9.25 0.85
CA ASP A 345 -15.53 -10.12 -0.20
C ASP A 345 -14.39 -10.74 -1.04
N LEU A 346 -13.33 -9.97 -1.32
CA LEU A 346 -12.15 -10.48 -2.04
C LEU A 346 -11.30 -11.48 -1.26
N GLN A 347 -11.43 -11.60 0.07
CA GLN A 347 -10.74 -12.65 0.82
C GLN A 347 -11.19 -14.05 0.37
N ASP A 348 -12.35 -14.17 -0.26
CA ASP A 348 -12.78 -15.44 -0.86
C ASP A 348 -12.06 -15.73 -2.20
N GLU A 349 -11.27 -14.77 -2.72
CA GLU A 349 -10.50 -14.87 -3.97
C GLU A 349 -9.01 -14.56 -3.74
N PRO A 350 -8.18 -15.52 -3.28
CA PRO A 350 -6.82 -15.25 -2.80
C PRO A 350 -5.92 -14.53 -3.79
N ALA A 351 -6.00 -14.88 -5.08
CA ALA A 351 -5.22 -14.22 -6.13
C ALA A 351 -5.55 -12.72 -6.27
N ALA A 352 -6.83 -12.36 -6.14
CA ALA A 352 -7.28 -10.98 -6.21
C ALA A 352 -6.93 -10.22 -4.92
N TYR A 353 -7.08 -10.89 -3.77
CA TYR A 353 -6.75 -10.35 -2.47
C TYR A 353 -5.27 -10.01 -2.36
N VAL A 354 -4.37 -10.95 -2.66
CA VAL A 354 -2.91 -10.76 -2.61
C VAL A 354 -2.45 -9.57 -3.46
N GLN A 355 -3.05 -9.37 -4.64
CA GLN A 355 -2.75 -8.22 -5.50
C GLN A 355 -3.16 -6.89 -4.88
N THR A 356 -4.17 -6.89 -4.02
CA THR A 356 -4.76 -5.73 -3.36
C THR A 356 -4.01 -5.34 -2.08
N MET A 357 -3.30 -6.27 -1.45
CA MET A 357 -2.61 -6.07 -0.16
C MET A 357 -1.26 -5.33 -0.24
N GLY A 358 -0.84 -4.87 -1.42
CA GLY A 358 0.35 -4.00 -1.56
C GLY A 358 1.69 -4.64 -1.19
N LEU A 359 1.77 -5.97 -1.20
CA LEU A 359 2.88 -6.74 -0.62
C LEU A 359 4.25 -6.49 -1.27
N ARG A 360 4.33 -6.04 -2.52
CA ARG A 360 5.60 -5.85 -3.27
C ARG A 360 6.64 -4.98 -2.54
N ARG A 361 6.22 -4.13 -1.61
CA ARG A 361 7.08 -3.18 -0.88
C ARG A 361 7.35 -3.56 0.57
N VAL A 362 6.86 -4.70 1.05
CA VAL A 362 7.06 -5.14 2.43
C VAL A 362 8.48 -5.68 2.65
N ALA A 363 8.95 -5.59 3.90
CA ALA A 363 10.31 -5.96 4.28
C ALA A 363 10.63 -7.44 4.04
N ALA A 364 9.64 -8.34 4.24
CA ALA A 364 9.79 -9.77 3.97
C ALA A 364 10.25 -10.08 2.53
N LEU A 365 9.89 -9.24 1.56
CA LEU A 365 10.31 -9.37 0.16
C LEU A 365 11.62 -8.65 -0.17
N ALA A 366 12.30 -8.03 0.79
CA ALA A 366 13.58 -7.35 0.57
C ALA A 366 14.70 -8.27 0.01
N PRO A 367 14.79 -9.58 0.36
CA PRO A 367 15.76 -10.49 -0.25
C PRO A 367 15.60 -10.64 -1.77
N TYR A 368 14.42 -10.31 -2.31
CA TYR A 368 14.09 -10.38 -3.73
C TYR A 368 14.21 -8.99 -4.36
N ALA A 369 15.39 -8.62 -4.85
CA ALA A 369 15.61 -7.26 -5.37
C ALA A 369 14.80 -6.95 -6.65
N GLY A 370 14.57 -7.96 -7.51
CA GLY A 370 13.89 -7.79 -8.79
C GLY A 370 12.36 -7.81 -8.69
N ALA A 371 11.67 -6.92 -9.41
CA ALA A 371 10.20 -6.92 -9.50
C ALA A 371 9.63 -8.27 -9.95
N LEU A 372 10.29 -8.94 -10.91
CA LEU A 372 9.89 -10.27 -11.37
C LEU A 372 9.96 -11.33 -10.26
N GLN A 373 11.00 -11.31 -9.44
CA GLN A 373 11.16 -12.28 -8.35
C GLN A 373 10.05 -12.13 -7.32
N LYS A 374 9.76 -10.88 -6.91
CA LYS A 374 8.64 -10.58 -6.01
C LYS A 374 7.32 -11.06 -6.59
N ASP A 375 7.10 -10.88 -7.89
CA ASP A 375 5.86 -11.27 -8.56
C ASP A 375 5.69 -12.78 -8.60
N ILE A 376 6.77 -13.53 -8.78
CA ILE A 376 6.75 -14.98 -8.72
C ILE A 376 6.45 -15.46 -7.30
N VAL A 377 7.07 -14.87 -6.26
CA VAL A 377 6.75 -15.23 -4.87
C VAL A 377 5.27 -15.00 -4.56
N LEU A 378 4.72 -13.85 -5.00
CA LEU A 378 3.30 -13.53 -4.81
C LEU A 378 2.36 -14.42 -5.63
N GLU A 379 2.77 -14.83 -6.84
CA GLU A 379 2.05 -15.82 -7.64
C GLU A 379 1.98 -17.18 -6.95
N LEU A 380 3.13 -17.71 -6.50
CA LEU A 380 3.20 -18.98 -5.78
C LEU A 380 2.35 -18.93 -4.50
N LEU A 381 2.45 -17.84 -3.73
CA LEU A 381 1.64 -17.64 -2.54
C LEU A 381 0.15 -17.61 -2.85
N SER A 382 -0.25 -16.84 -3.86
CA SER A 382 -1.65 -16.77 -4.31
C SER A 382 -2.17 -18.16 -4.67
N GLN A 383 -1.41 -18.93 -5.46
CA GLN A 383 -1.83 -20.25 -5.90
C GLN A 383 -1.93 -21.25 -4.74
N VAL A 384 -0.98 -21.22 -3.79
CA VAL A 384 -1.05 -22.05 -2.58
C VAL A 384 -2.30 -21.74 -1.76
N LEU A 385 -2.58 -20.46 -1.51
CA LEU A 385 -3.76 -20.05 -0.76
C LEU A 385 -5.07 -20.44 -1.48
N THR A 386 -5.14 -20.27 -2.81
CA THR A 386 -6.27 -20.73 -3.62
C THR A 386 -6.50 -22.23 -3.50
N LEU A 387 -5.44 -23.05 -3.66
CA LEU A 387 -5.56 -24.50 -3.56
C LEU A 387 -5.99 -24.95 -2.17
N LYS A 388 -5.46 -24.32 -1.12
CA LYS A 388 -5.84 -24.57 0.26
C LYS A 388 -7.31 -24.27 0.51
N GLN A 389 -7.80 -23.11 0.04
CA GLN A 389 -9.19 -22.70 0.22
C GLN A 389 -10.17 -23.57 -0.58
N GLU A 390 -9.82 -23.95 -1.81
CA GLU A 390 -10.63 -24.83 -2.68
C GLU A 390 -10.56 -26.31 -2.27
N GLY A 391 -9.67 -26.69 -1.34
CA GLY A 391 -9.43 -28.09 -0.96
C GLY A 391 -8.82 -28.93 -2.10
N ARG A 392 -8.10 -28.30 -3.02
CA ARG A 392 -7.47 -28.93 -4.19
C ARG A 392 -5.98 -29.14 -3.97
N GLN A 393 -5.42 -30.13 -4.67
CA GLN A 393 -3.99 -30.43 -4.60
C GLN A 393 -3.20 -29.84 -5.77
N THR A 394 -3.83 -29.46 -6.87
CA THR A 394 -3.12 -29.00 -8.07
C THR A 394 -3.74 -27.77 -8.71
N GLY A 395 -2.88 -26.87 -9.19
CA GLY A 395 -3.29 -25.67 -9.91
C GLY A 395 -2.22 -25.14 -10.87
N THR A 396 -2.65 -24.36 -11.85
CA THR A 396 -1.81 -23.90 -12.96
C THR A 396 -1.11 -22.59 -12.63
N LEU A 397 0.18 -22.51 -12.96
CA LEU A 397 0.98 -21.29 -12.88
C LEU A 397 1.05 -20.62 -14.26
N GLN A 398 1.32 -19.31 -14.28
CA GLN A 398 1.51 -18.53 -15.51
C GLN A 398 2.85 -18.80 -16.18
N ARG A 399 3.77 -19.48 -15.47
CA ARG A 399 5.15 -19.71 -15.89
C ARG A 399 5.54 -21.18 -15.70
N PRO A 400 6.31 -21.76 -16.63
CA PRO A 400 6.87 -23.10 -16.46
C PRO A 400 7.97 -23.11 -15.39
N ALA A 401 8.23 -24.30 -14.85
CA ALA A 401 9.23 -24.55 -13.81
C ALA A 401 10.61 -23.94 -14.14
N LEU A 402 11.11 -24.11 -15.36
CA LEU A 402 12.42 -23.56 -15.75
C LEU A 402 12.53 -22.04 -15.51
N ASP A 403 11.49 -21.28 -15.85
CA ASP A 403 11.46 -19.82 -15.65
C ASP A 403 11.47 -19.46 -14.17
N LEU A 404 10.73 -20.23 -13.36
CA LEU A 404 10.70 -20.06 -11.90
C LEU A 404 12.08 -20.32 -11.28
N ALA A 405 12.73 -21.42 -11.69
CA ALA A 405 14.03 -21.83 -11.19
C ALA A 405 15.13 -20.80 -11.52
N VAL A 406 15.12 -20.26 -12.74
CA VAL A 406 16.06 -19.22 -13.18
C VAL A 406 15.83 -17.89 -12.48
N ALA A 407 14.58 -17.54 -12.15
CA ALA A 407 14.24 -16.29 -11.49
C ALA A 407 14.49 -16.33 -9.96
N LEU A 408 14.14 -17.43 -9.30
CA LEU A 408 14.28 -17.63 -7.85
C LEU A 408 15.54 -18.43 -7.49
N ARG A 409 16.67 -18.12 -8.12
CA ARG A 409 17.94 -18.86 -7.95
C ARG A 409 18.29 -19.08 -6.48
N GLY A 410 18.50 -20.34 -6.12
CA GLY A 410 18.87 -20.74 -4.75
C GLY A 410 17.71 -20.80 -3.76
N ASP A 411 16.49 -20.44 -4.17
CA ASP A 411 15.27 -20.63 -3.38
C ASP A 411 14.42 -21.81 -3.84
N LEU A 412 14.80 -22.43 -4.95
CA LEU A 412 14.19 -23.64 -5.49
C LEU A 412 15.31 -24.65 -5.77
N ALA A 413 15.14 -25.86 -5.25
CA ALA A 413 15.96 -27.01 -5.63
C ALA A 413 15.26 -27.74 -6.78
N ALA A 414 16.02 -28.09 -7.81
CA ALA A 414 15.53 -28.80 -8.98
C ALA A 414 15.89 -30.28 -8.91
N GLN A 415 14.89 -31.14 -9.06
CA GLN A 415 15.06 -32.55 -9.40
C GLN A 415 14.73 -32.71 -10.88
N ILE A 416 15.59 -33.40 -11.61
CA ILE A 416 15.43 -33.65 -13.05
C ILE A 416 15.18 -35.13 -13.20
N VAL A 417 14.03 -35.50 -13.78
CA VAL A 417 13.73 -36.91 -14.08
C VAL A 417 14.23 -37.22 -15.47
N CYS A 418 15.10 -38.21 -15.59
CA CYS A 418 15.64 -38.68 -16.85
C CYS A 418 15.12 -40.10 -17.13
N ALA A 419 14.66 -40.32 -18.35
CA ALA A 419 14.33 -41.66 -18.85
C ALA A 419 15.41 -42.10 -19.84
N CYS A 420 15.86 -43.34 -19.71
CA CYS A 420 16.81 -43.95 -20.63
C CYS A 420 16.14 -44.16 -21.99
N ALA A 421 16.75 -43.62 -23.06
CA ALA A 421 16.23 -43.76 -24.42
C ALA A 421 16.46 -45.16 -25.02
N GLU A 422 17.31 -45.98 -24.41
CA GLU A 422 17.56 -47.36 -24.85
C GLU A 422 16.31 -48.24 -24.68
N PRO A 423 15.78 -48.84 -25.77
CA PRO A 423 14.48 -49.53 -25.79
C PRO A 423 14.34 -50.67 -24.77
N GLU A 424 15.44 -51.31 -24.39
CA GLU A 424 15.45 -52.47 -23.48
C GLU A 424 15.78 -52.11 -22.02
N CYS A 425 16.19 -50.86 -21.75
CA CYS A 425 16.58 -50.45 -20.39
C CYS A 425 15.36 -50.08 -19.55
N GLY A 426 14.48 -49.21 -20.08
CA GLY A 426 13.27 -48.75 -19.40
C GLY A 426 13.51 -48.03 -18.06
N GLU A 427 14.75 -47.69 -17.74
CA GLU A 427 15.10 -47.02 -16.49
C GLU A 427 14.66 -45.55 -16.52
N GLU A 428 13.93 -45.14 -15.50
CA GLU A 428 13.52 -43.76 -15.26
C GLU A 428 13.87 -43.41 -13.82
N GLY A 429 14.59 -42.30 -13.63
CA GLY A 429 15.09 -41.93 -12.32
C GLY A 429 15.57 -40.48 -12.25
N PRO A 430 15.80 -39.95 -11.04
CA PRO A 430 16.35 -38.62 -10.89
C PRO A 430 17.81 -38.60 -11.35
N LEU A 431 18.21 -37.56 -12.09
CA LEU A 431 19.61 -37.31 -12.40
C LEU A 431 20.43 -37.21 -11.11
N ALA A 432 21.54 -37.95 -11.02
CA ALA A 432 22.46 -37.87 -9.91
C ALA A 432 23.75 -37.12 -10.30
N CYS A 433 24.30 -36.35 -9.37
CA CYS A 433 25.59 -35.72 -9.51
C CYS A 433 26.68 -36.81 -9.61
N PRO A 434 27.50 -36.85 -10.68
CA PRO A 434 28.46 -37.94 -10.90
C PRO A 434 29.60 -37.97 -9.87
N VAL A 435 29.76 -36.90 -9.09
CA VAL A 435 30.83 -36.79 -8.08
C VAL A 435 30.35 -37.16 -6.67
N CYS A 436 29.10 -36.86 -6.32
CA CYS A 436 28.63 -36.99 -4.93
C CYS A 436 27.28 -37.67 -4.74
N GLY A 437 26.64 -38.10 -5.84
CA GLY A 437 25.34 -38.77 -5.84
C GLY A 437 24.15 -37.89 -5.43
N GLU A 438 24.34 -36.57 -5.26
CA GLU A 438 23.25 -35.62 -4.99
C GLU A 438 22.29 -35.56 -6.18
N SER A 439 20.98 -35.68 -5.95
CA SER A 439 19.96 -35.69 -7.00
C SER A 439 19.23 -34.35 -7.16
N LEU A 440 19.64 -33.35 -6.39
CA LEU A 440 19.12 -32.00 -6.45
C LEU A 440 20.14 -31.00 -7.01
N PHE A 441 19.65 -30.07 -7.79
CA PHE A 441 20.46 -29.08 -8.50
C PHE A 441 19.93 -27.67 -8.30
N ALA A 442 20.82 -26.69 -8.40
CA ALA A 442 20.46 -25.28 -8.57
C ALA A 442 20.52 -24.92 -10.07
N VAL A 443 19.44 -24.34 -10.58
CA VAL A 443 19.34 -23.87 -11.96
C VAL A 443 19.67 -22.38 -12.04
N SER A 444 20.42 -21.99 -13.06
CA SER A 444 20.73 -20.59 -13.32
C SER A 444 20.85 -20.34 -14.83
N GLN A 445 20.90 -19.08 -15.23
CA GLN A 445 21.13 -18.70 -16.62
C GLN A 445 22.28 -17.68 -16.69
N ARG A 446 23.23 -17.92 -17.58
CA ARG A 446 24.40 -17.07 -17.82
C ARG A 446 24.60 -16.93 -19.32
N ASP A 447 24.69 -15.70 -19.80
CA ASP A 447 24.89 -15.38 -21.23
C ASP A 447 23.88 -16.09 -22.16
N GLY A 448 22.63 -16.22 -21.70
CA GLY A 448 21.54 -16.90 -22.42
C GLY A 448 21.50 -18.42 -22.25
N ALA A 449 22.58 -19.06 -21.80
CA ALA A 449 22.65 -20.50 -21.59
C ALA A 449 22.20 -20.90 -20.17
N VAL A 450 21.41 -21.98 -20.08
CA VAL A 450 21.02 -22.59 -18.81
C VAL A 450 22.21 -23.36 -18.22
N GLN A 451 22.45 -23.19 -16.92
CA GLN A 451 23.46 -23.90 -16.17
C GLN A 451 22.85 -24.65 -14.99
N LEU A 452 23.25 -25.91 -14.84
CA LEU A 452 22.93 -26.76 -13.70
C LEU A 452 24.15 -26.83 -12.78
N ASN A 453 23.91 -26.71 -11.48
CA ASN A 453 24.94 -26.88 -10.45
C ASN A 453 24.43 -27.89 -9.42
N CYS A 454 25.27 -28.83 -9.00
CA CYS A 454 24.97 -29.70 -7.87
C CYS A 454 24.61 -28.85 -6.63
N LEU A 455 23.54 -29.21 -5.90
CA LEU A 455 23.08 -28.42 -4.75
C LEU A 455 24.11 -28.36 -3.61
N LYS A 456 24.93 -29.41 -3.43
CA LYS A 456 26.09 -29.39 -2.50
C LYS A 456 27.20 -28.40 -2.89
N GLY A 457 27.15 -27.86 -4.11
CA GLY A 457 28.01 -26.78 -4.58
C GLY A 457 28.59 -27.03 -5.97
N PRO A 458 28.93 -25.95 -6.71
CA PRO A 458 29.44 -26.04 -8.09
C PRO A 458 30.81 -26.73 -8.18
N ARG A 459 31.55 -26.83 -7.07
CA ARG A 459 32.82 -27.59 -7.00
C ARG A 459 32.62 -29.10 -7.16
N HIS A 460 31.42 -29.62 -6.93
CA HIS A 460 31.12 -31.03 -7.14
C HIS A 460 30.79 -31.28 -8.61
N TRP A 461 29.83 -30.56 -9.15
CA TRP A 461 29.47 -30.69 -10.55
C TRP A 461 28.71 -29.45 -11.05
N GLN A 462 29.03 -29.03 -12.27
CA GLN A 462 28.38 -27.95 -12.99
C GLN A 462 28.37 -28.29 -14.48
N ALA A 463 27.24 -28.05 -15.15
CA ALA A 463 27.10 -28.25 -16.59
C ALA A 463 26.29 -27.11 -17.22
N GLY A 464 26.77 -26.60 -18.36
CA GLY A 464 25.99 -25.71 -19.22
C GLY A 464 25.25 -26.56 -20.26
N LEU A 465 23.97 -26.24 -20.53
CA LEU A 465 23.15 -27.02 -21.44
C LEU A 465 23.29 -26.55 -22.90
N PRO A 466 23.27 -27.48 -23.89
CA PRO A 466 23.11 -28.94 -23.71
C PRO A 466 24.37 -29.62 -23.14
N ALA A 467 24.17 -30.65 -22.31
CA ALA A 467 25.25 -31.37 -21.64
C ALA A 467 25.11 -32.89 -21.77
N GLY A 468 26.23 -33.58 -21.99
CA GLY A 468 26.29 -35.04 -21.85
C GLY A 468 26.18 -35.44 -20.38
N ILE A 469 25.31 -36.40 -20.09
CA ILE A 469 25.08 -36.97 -18.76
C ILE A 469 25.17 -38.50 -18.84
N THR A 470 25.53 -39.12 -17.72
CA THR A 470 25.48 -40.58 -17.56
C THR A 470 24.35 -40.91 -16.61
N LEU A 471 23.43 -41.77 -17.04
CA LEU A 471 22.32 -42.27 -16.22
C LEU A 471 22.81 -43.35 -15.27
N ASP A 472 22.01 -43.71 -14.27
CA ASP A 472 22.37 -44.75 -13.28
C ASP A 472 22.54 -46.13 -13.96
N CYS A 473 21.80 -46.42 -15.04
CA CYS A 473 22.01 -47.57 -15.92
C CYS A 473 23.35 -47.59 -16.67
N GLY A 474 24.14 -46.51 -16.62
CA GLY A 474 25.43 -46.37 -17.30
C GLY A 474 25.32 -45.89 -18.76
N HIS A 475 24.12 -45.71 -19.30
CA HIS A 475 23.94 -45.15 -20.65
C HIS A 475 24.19 -43.64 -20.67
N GLU A 476 24.77 -43.16 -21.76
CA GLU A 476 24.94 -41.72 -22.01
C GLU A 476 23.66 -41.12 -22.60
N ALA A 477 23.28 -39.95 -22.09
CA ALA A 477 22.20 -39.16 -22.64
C ALA A 477 22.67 -37.70 -22.82
N THR A 478 22.00 -36.95 -23.68
CA THR A 478 22.20 -35.50 -23.79
C THR A 478 21.00 -34.81 -23.15
N LEU A 479 21.27 -33.97 -22.16
CA LEU A 479 20.27 -33.13 -21.53
C LEU A 479 20.28 -31.75 -22.21
N ALA A 480 19.18 -31.38 -22.86
CA ALA A 480 18.97 -30.07 -23.44
C ALA A 480 18.15 -29.16 -22.51
N ALA A 481 18.15 -27.86 -22.80
CA ALA A 481 17.36 -26.90 -22.03
C ALA A 481 15.84 -27.12 -22.18
N ASP A 482 15.39 -27.57 -23.35
CA ASP A 482 13.97 -27.86 -23.61
C ASP A 482 13.47 -29.06 -22.80
N ASP A 483 14.32 -30.05 -22.52
CA ASP A 483 13.98 -31.19 -21.66
C ASP A 483 13.64 -30.76 -20.22
N LEU A 484 14.23 -29.65 -19.76
CA LEU A 484 13.93 -29.06 -18.45
C LEU A 484 12.60 -28.34 -18.40
N ARG A 485 11.95 -28.05 -19.53
CA ARG A 485 10.68 -27.33 -19.52
C ARG A 485 9.58 -28.16 -18.85
N ASP A 486 9.58 -29.46 -19.13
CA ASP A 486 8.56 -30.41 -18.67
C ASP A 486 9.11 -31.46 -17.69
N GLY A 487 10.42 -31.77 -17.74
CA GLY A 487 11.08 -32.77 -16.89
C GLY A 487 11.60 -32.25 -15.54
N LEU A 488 11.35 -30.97 -15.22
CA LEU A 488 11.84 -30.32 -14.01
C LEU A 488 10.78 -30.34 -12.90
N GLU A 489 11.17 -30.87 -11.75
CA GLU A 489 10.43 -30.73 -10.51
C GLU A 489 11.16 -29.77 -9.56
N LEU A 490 10.44 -28.78 -9.04
CA LEU A 490 10.99 -27.78 -8.13
C LEU A 490 10.46 -27.93 -6.72
N LEU A 491 11.39 -27.99 -5.78
CA LEU A 491 11.15 -28.07 -4.36
C LEU A 491 11.49 -26.71 -3.72
N PRO A 492 10.58 -26.09 -2.97
CA PRO A 492 10.82 -24.81 -2.34
C PRO A 492 11.88 -24.92 -1.24
N GLY A 493 12.77 -23.93 -1.19
CA GLY A 493 13.78 -23.78 -0.15
C GLY A 493 13.24 -23.06 1.09
N PRO A 494 14.02 -23.04 2.18
CA PRO A 494 13.59 -22.52 3.48
C PRO A 494 13.30 -21.02 3.46
N ARG A 495 14.08 -20.24 2.70
CA ARG A 495 13.89 -18.78 2.60
C ARG A 495 12.57 -18.45 1.92
N LEU A 496 12.21 -19.14 0.82
CA LEU A 496 10.95 -18.92 0.11
C LEU A 496 9.74 -19.22 1.01
N LEU A 497 9.75 -20.40 1.66
CA LEU A 497 8.67 -20.80 2.55
C LEU A 497 8.55 -19.87 3.76
N GLY A 498 9.68 -19.49 4.37
CA GLY A 498 9.70 -18.56 5.49
C GLY A 498 9.15 -17.17 5.12
N VAL A 499 9.53 -16.64 3.95
CA VAL A 499 8.99 -15.36 3.45
C VAL A 499 7.50 -15.46 3.17
N MET A 500 7.02 -16.54 2.55
CA MET A 500 5.58 -16.76 2.32
C MET A 500 4.79 -16.80 3.64
N ALA A 501 5.33 -17.48 4.65
CA ALA A 501 4.70 -17.58 5.97
C ALA A 501 4.70 -16.22 6.72
N GLU A 502 5.78 -15.45 6.64
CA GLU A 502 5.86 -14.08 7.16
C GLU A 502 4.83 -13.17 6.49
N LEU A 503 4.70 -13.23 5.15
CA LEU A 503 3.69 -12.47 4.41
C LEU A 503 2.27 -12.80 4.86
N VAL A 504 1.96 -14.09 5.05
CA VAL A 504 0.64 -14.53 5.52
C VAL A 504 0.37 -14.01 6.92
N ARG A 505 1.30 -14.27 7.85
CA ARG A 505 1.18 -13.87 9.25
C ARG A 505 1.01 -12.36 9.42
N ASP A 506 1.79 -11.57 8.68
CA ASP A 506 1.92 -10.12 8.93
C ASP A 506 0.93 -9.29 8.13
N HIS A 507 0.45 -9.80 6.99
CA HIS A 507 -0.32 -8.98 6.05
C HIS A 507 -1.58 -9.63 5.47
N LEU A 508 -1.76 -10.95 5.56
CA LEU A 508 -2.92 -11.64 4.96
C LEU A 508 -3.83 -12.23 6.04
N GLY A 509 -4.42 -11.35 6.86
CA GLY A 509 -5.41 -11.75 7.86
C GLY A 509 -6.55 -12.59 7.27
N GLY A 510 -6.92 -13.66 7.95
CA GLY A 510 -7.89 -14.66 7.47
C GLY A 510 -7.26 -15.90 6.82
N TYR A 511 -5.96 -15.87 6.50
CA TYR A 511 -5.23 -17.03 6.00
C TYR A 511 -4.22 -17.57 7.00
N GLU A 512 -3.87 -18.86 6.82
CA GLU A 512 -2.81 -19.53 7.54
C GLU A 512 -1.88 -20.21 6.53
N PHE A 513 -0.58 -20.20 6.81
CA PHE A 513 0.42 -20.97 6.07
C PHE A 513 1.54 -21.39 7.03
N ASP A 514 1.54 -22.67 7.42
CA ASP A 514 2.54 -23.26 8.31
C ASP A 514 3.50 -24.15 7.52
N PRO A 515 4.69 -23.65 7.15
CA PRO A 515 5.66 -24.39 6.34
C PRO A 515 6.25 -25.61 7.06
N THR A 516 5.95 -25.84 8.34
CA THR A 516 6.32 -27.07 9.06
C THR A 516 5.29 -28.19 8.89
N ARG A 517 4.08 -27.86 8.43
CA ARG A 517 2.96 -28.79 8.27
C ARG A 517 2.52 -28.90 6.83
N GLU A 518 2.57 -27.83 6.06
CA GLU A 518 2.10 -27.79 4.67
C GLU A 518 3.17 -27.23 3.72
N GLY A 519 2.98 -27.41 2.42
CA GLY A 519 3.91 -26.91 1.42
C GLY A 519 3.50 -27.23 0.00
N PHE A 520 4.43 -27.08 -0.93
CA PHE A 520 4.19 -27.36 -2.33
C PHE A 520 5.45 -27.83 -3.06
N TYR A 521 5.26 -28.31 -4.29
CA TYR A 521 6.30 -28.46 -5.30
C TYR A 521 5.73 -28.06 -6.67
N VAL A 522 6.58 -27.83 -7.67
CA VAL A 522 6.13 -27.45 -9.03
C VAL A 522 6.65 -28.45 -10.04
N ARG A 523 5.81 -28.89 -10.97
CA ARG A 523 6.19 -29.73 -12.12
C ARG A 523 5.59 -29.14 -13.40
N GLY A 524 6.42 -28.88 -14.40
CA GLY A 524 6.00 -28.14 -15.59
C GLY A 524 5.40 -26.78 -15.21
N SER A 525 4.15 -26.52 -15.59
CA SER A 525 3.41 -25.31 -15.18
C SER A 525 2.37 -25.58 -14.08
N THR A 526 2.51 -26.66 -13.33
CA THR A 526 1.54 -27.08 -12.29
C THR A 526 2.18 -27.01 -10.91
N LEU A 527 1.54 -26.26 -10.00
CA LEU A 527 1.84 -26.29 -8.57
C LEU A 527 1.06 -27.43 -7.91
N HIS A 528 1.76 -28.25 -7.14
CA HIS A 528 1.22 -29.35 -6.35
C HIS A 528 1.31 -29.01 -4.88
N TYR A 529 0.18 -28.76 -4.24
CA TYR A 529 0.05 -28.44 -2.82
C TYR A 529 -0.19 -29.72 -2.00
N TYR A 530 0.46 -29.79 -0.84
CA TYR A 530 0.24 -30.82 0.17
C TYR A 530 -0.04 -30.17 1.53
N ALA A 531 -1.15 -30.60 2.16
CA ALA A 531 -1.60 -30.04 3.45
C ALA A 531 -0.90 -30.65 4.67
N ASP A 532 -0.25 -31.79 4.50
CA ASP A 532 0.47 -32.49 5.57
C ASP A 532 1.80 -33.06 5.06
N VAL A 533 2.91 -32.45 5.50
CA VAL A 533 4.28 -32.83 5.17
C VAL A 533 4.56 -34.27 5.58
N GLY A 534 4.07 -34.72 6.75
CA GLY A 534 4.29 -36.08 7.24
C GLY A 534 3.69 -37.14 6.31
N THR A 535 2.44 -36.94 5.92
CA THR A 535 1.71 -37.78 4.96
C THR A 535 2.37 -37.75 3.60
N PHE A 536 2.81 -36.58 3.14
CA PHE A 536 3.52 -36.45 1.87
C PHE A 536 4.87 -37.18 1.89
N LEU A 537 5.66 -37.04 2.95
CA LEU A 537 6.94 -37.74 3.10
C LEU A 537 6.76 -39.26 3.20
N ALA A 538 5.65 -39.74 3.78
CA ALA A 538 5.38 -41.17 3.94
C ALA A 538 5.11 -41.89 2.60
N VAL A 539 4.66 -41.17 1.57
CA VAL A 539 4.38 -41.72 0.24
C VAL A 539 5.52 -41.52 -0.76
N LEU A 540 6.54 -40.73 -0.40
CA LEU A 540 7.72 -40.55 -1.24
C LEU A 540 8.73 -41.69 -1.04
N PRO A 541 9.46 -42.08 -2.10
CA PRO A 541 10.67 -42.89 -1.94
C PRO A 541 11.61 -42.23 -0.93
N ARG A 542 12.37 -43.04 -0.17
CA ARG A 542 13.42 -42.53 0.73
C ARG A 542 14.64 -42.12 -0.09
N ASP A 543 14.51 -41.05 -0.85
CA ASP A 543 15.50 -40.50 -1.76
C ASP A 543 15.97 -39.10 -1.32
N GLY A 544 16.74 -38.42 -2.18
CA GLY A 544 17.23 -37.06 -1.94
C GLY A 544 16.10 -36.04 -1.70
N LYS A 545 14.93 -36.21 -2.32
CA LYS A 545 13.78 -35.31 -2.15
C LYS A 545 13.18 -35.42 -0.74
N ASN A 546 13.02 -36.63 -0.21
CA ASN A 546 12.51 -36.84 1.15
C ASN A 546 13.42 -36.18 2.21
N VAL A 547 14.73 -36.39 2.08
CA VAL A 547 15.74 -35.81 2.97
C VAL A 547 15.76 -34.28 2.86
N TYR A 548 15.68 -33.75 1.64
CA TYR A 548 15.66 -32.31 1.41
C TYR A 548 14.47 -31.62 2.09
N ILE A 549 13.25 -32.11 1.87
CA ILE A 549 12.04 -31.52 2.46
C ILE A 549 12.11 -31.55 3.99
N SER A 550 12.58 -32.65 4.57
CA SER A 550 12.77 -32.77 6.02
C SER A 550 13.76 -31.73 6.55
N ASN A 551 14.88 -31.50 5.85
CA ASN A 551 15.87 -30.48 6.20
C ASN A 551 15.29 -29.07 6.05
N VAL A 552 14.51 -28.80 5.00
CA VAL A 552 13.86 -27.50 4.80
C VAL A 552 12.91 -27.19 5.96
N VAL A 553 12.07 -28.14 6.37
CA VAL A 553 11.15 -27.98 7.51
C VAL A 553 11.91 -27.63 8.80
N GLN A 554 13.01 -28.34 9.08
CA GLN A 554 13.86 -28.05 10.25
C GLN A 554 14.48 -26.65 10.18
N GLN A 555 14.99 -26.25 9.01
CA GLN A 555 15.60 -24.93 8.82
C GLN A 555 14.57 -23.81 8.92
N VAL A 556 13.35 -24.00 8.44
CA VAL A 556 12.28 -23.02 8.59
C VAL A 556 11.92 -22.86 10.06
N ALA A 557 11.71 -23.97 10.78
CA ALA A 557 11.44 -23.93 12.22
C ALA A 557 12.56 -23.23 13.00
N ALA A 558 13.83 -23.48 12.66
CA ALA A 558 14.98 -22.86 13.31
C ALA A 558 15.13 -21.36 13.01
N ASN A 559 14.91 -20.94 11.75
CA ASN A 559 15.18 -19.58 11.30
C ASN A 559 14.00 -18.63 11.50
N PHE A 560 12.77 -19.15 11.51
CA PHE A 560 11.55 -18.34 11.51
C PHE A 560 10.58 -18.66 12.68
N GLY A 561 10.86 -19.69 13.49
CA GLY A 561 10.05 -20.05 14.67
C GLY A 561 8.71 -20.72 14.34
N GLN A 562 7.79 -20.76 15.31
CA GLN A 562 6.38 -21.14 15.04
C GLN A 562 5.68 -19.99 14.33
N ILE A 563 5.41 -20.15 13.04
CA ILE A 563 4.73 -19.15 12.21
C ILE A 563 3.29 -19.63 11.99
N THR A 564 2.47 -19.65 13.04
CA THR A 564 1.04 -19.85 12.84
C THR A 564 0.40 -18.52 12.44
N GLY A 565 -0.30 -18.51 11.31
CA GLY A 565 -1.19 -17.40 10.95
C GLY A 565 -2.24 -17.22 12.05
N VAL A 566 -2.63 -15.98 12.33
CA VAL A 566 -3.68 -15.72 13.32
C VAL A 566 -5.01 -16.07 12.66
N LYS A 567 -5.66 -17.12 13.15
CA LYS A 567 -7.06 -17.39 12.82
C LYS A 567 -7.90 -16.22 13.33
N VAL A 568 -8.35 -15.35 12.43
CA VAL A 568 -9.37 -14.36 12.77
C VAL A 568 -10.66 -15.15 12.94
N THR A 569 -11.03 -15.39 14.19
CA THR A 569 -12.35 -15.95 14.49
C THR A 569 -13.35 -14.81 14.24
N PRO A 570 -14.42 -15.03 13.45
CA PRO A 570 -15.39 -13.99 13.14
C PRO A 570 -16.08 -13.42 14.38
#